data_AF-A0A8B8E1P3-F1
#
_entry.id   AF-A0A8B8E1P3-F1
#
_cell.length_a   1.000
_cell.length_b   1.000
_cell.length_c   1.000
_cell.angle_alpha   90.00
_cell.angle_beta   90.00
_cell.angle_gamma   90.00
#
_symmetry.space_group_name_H-M   'P 1'
#
loop_
_entity.id
_entity.type
_entity.pdbx_description
1 polymer ?
#
loop_
_entity_poly.entity_id
_entity_poly.type
_entity_poly.pdbx_seq_one_letter_code
_entity_poly.pdbx_strand_id
1 'polypeptide(L)'
;MAEAAPLSSENTEVQCDLCFSEVLVNWSCHDCAQNLCDNCQTLHSRSNASKQHGILHLKEDKDEEMESGSDAIDIDEIELHICRIHEENVCELYCNLCDMLVCHICVRSIHKTHNISEIGESAEQKYNQLIKKFEHLEKYELEKARKKVESLERNKVEYVSSAALKRELIKQRNEKLKFELDNLTDNMLKEIETKEEVDLQFINRKQFKLQNLSTKVSEALHFCRNNMSNKSGISLLDACAEAARKIEKLRLPSAESGPDRINPPEFVPGKQDEEFASVFGVLEYEPRPALTRRRTTVAFPHSIKAQVVASFTQKARNGVYSICTTGNGNAMIGTEERIVQVVTITGKVLASIKVDITPYNIACSKLGKDLYLSTWNMEIKKLKNGSFTRFIDTSPFQAQGLCVNEDGEILACLYHKEDQFGKIVRYDSAGKSLQQICSDERRRLMFQNPAKVAASVTRDIAVVDMAKKCVIAVGADGQRKFTYKGLNGGKFEPKCIDCNTLGSILVGDHEDRIHLLDKNGKFLQYIMTPEHGLNDIIGLSSDQGEKRIWVSCYDKVIIATLV
;
A
#
# COMPACT_ATOMS: atom_id res chain seq x y z
N MET A 1 24.14 -40.44 15.61
CA MET A 1 25.38 -39.94 16.20
C MET A 1 26.24 -39.45 15.06
N ALA A 2 26.30 -38.14 14.86
CA ALA A 2 27.19 -37.48 13.92
C ALA A 2 27.81 -36.32 14.69
N GLU A 3 29.12 -36.38 14.79
CA GLU A 3 29.97 -35.53 15.64
C GLU A 3 29.91 -34.06 15.24
N ALA A 4 29.83 -33.20 16.24
CA ALA A 4 29.97 -31.76 16.09
C ALA A 4 31.43 -31.42 15.73
N ALA A 5 31.62 -30.73 14.61
CA ALA A 5 32.89 -30.14 14.23
C ALA A 5 33.20 -28.91 15.12
N PRO A 6 34.46 -28.67 15.48
CA PRO A 6 34.85 -27.61 16.41
C PRO A 6 34.77 -26.23 15.76
N LEU A 7 34.28 -25.25 16.53
CA LEU A 7 34.36 -23.82 16.24
C LEU A 7 35.83 -23.39 16.23
N SER A 8 36.42 -23.19 15.05
CA SER A 8 37.74 -22.58 14.92
C SER A 8 37.63 -21.12 14.43
N SER A 9 38.23 -20.23 15.23
CA SER A 9 38.73 -18.88 14.92
C SER A 9 37.71 -17.83 14.47
N GLU A 10 37.32 -16.97 15.40
CA GLU A 10 36.71 -15.66 15.15
C GLU A 10 37.68 -14.76 14.36
N ASN A 11 37.51 -14.68 13.04
CA ASN A 11 37.88 -13.49 12.30
C ASN A 11 36.73 -12.50 12.47
N THR A 12 36.80 -11.63 13.47
CA THR A 12 35.89 -10.49 13.61
C THR A 12 36.25 -9.46 12.53
N GLU A 13 35.54 -9.50 11.40
CA GLU A 13 35.55 -8.40 10.43
C GLU A 13 34.91 -7.17 11.10
N VAL A 14 35.74 -6.34 11.73
CA VAL A 14 35.30 -5.10 12.37
C VAL A 14 34.92 -4.10 11.28
N GLN A 15 33.64 -3.72 11.23
CA GLN A 15 33.08 -2.77 10.28
C GLN A 15 33.20 -1.34 10.79
N CYS A 16 33.32 -0.35 9.91
CA CYS A 16 33.33 1.04 10.33
C CYS A 16 31.95 1.48 10.86
N ASP A 17 31.90 2.04 12.07
CA ASP A 17 30.65 2.42 12.76
C ASP A 17 29.92 3.62 12.14
N LEU A 18 30.60 4.40 11.28
CA LEU A 18 30.02 5.58 10.62
C LEU A 18 29.50 5.29 9.21
N CYS A 19 30.23 4.51 8.41
CA CYS A 19 29.88 4.27 7.01
C CYS A 19 29.46 2.83 6.72
N PHE A 20 29.53 1.94 7.71
CA PHE A 20 29.17 0.53 7.58
C PHE A 20 29.86 -0.13 6.38
N SER A 21 31.08 0.29 6.06
CA SER A 21 31.89 -0.36 5.03
C SER A 21 32.65 -1.53 5.65
N GLU A 22 32.73 -2.66 4.93
CA GLU A 22 33.60 -3.82 5.24
C GLU A 22 35.11 -3.50 5.05
N VAL A 23 35.46 -2.23 4.85
CA VAL A 23 36.86 -1.77 4.75
C VAL A 23 37.53 -1.93 6.11
N LEU A 24 38.80 -2.40 6.08
CA LEU A 24 39.70 -2.46 7.23
C LEU A 24 39.57 -1.19 8.10
N VAL A 25 39.01 -1.37 9.29
CA VAL A 25 39.01 -0.35 10.33
C VAL A 25 40.40 -0.30 10.92
N ASN A 26 41.11 0.80 10.67
CA ASN A 26 42.46 1.01 11.20
C ASN A 26 42.45 1.95 12.41
N TRP A 27 41.34 2.61 12.74
CA TRP A 27 41.30 3.65 13.76
C TRP A 27 40.17 3.45 14.76
N SER A 28 40.39 3.81 16.02
CA SER A 28 39.36 3.85 17.05
C SER A 28 39.38 5.19 17.78
N CYS A 29 38.22 5.82 17.93
CA CYS A 29 38.06 7.04 18.69
C CYS A 29 37.71 6.70 20.14
N HIS A 30 38.61 7.01 21.08
CA HIS A 30 38.41 6.71 22.50
C HIS A 30 37.18 7.46 23.07
N ASP A 31 37.03 8.74 22.74
CA ASP A 31 35.94 9.56 23.29
C ASP A 31 34.56 9.23 22.73
N CYS A 32 34.49 8.57 21.56
CA CYS A 32 33.23 8.12 20.96
C CYS A 32 33.02 6.61 21.09
N ALA A 33 34.04 5.85 21.52
CA ALA A 33 34.08 4.40 21.45
C ALA A 33 33.67 3.86 20.06
N GLN A 34 34.16 4.50 18.99
CA GLN A 34 33.80 4.20 17.59
C GLN A 34 35.01 3.78 16.77
N ASN A 35 34.82 2.73 15.99
CA ASN A 35 35.76 2.18 15.03
C ASN A 35 35.58 2.84 13.66
N LEU A 36 36.64 3.46 13.16
CA LEU A 36 36.66 4.30 11.96
C LEU A 36 37.59 3.73 10.88
N CYS A 37 37.12 3.69 9.63
CA CYS A 37 38.02 3.53 8.49
C CYS A 37 38.79 4.83 8.21
N ASP A 38 39.85 4.79 7.41
CA ASP A 38 40.74 5.94 7.15
C ASP A 38 39.97 7.20 6.70
N ASN A 39 38.95 7.02 5.85
CA ASN A 39 38.11 8.12 5.37
C ASN A 39 37.26 8.73 6.48
N CYS A 40 36.67 7.88 7.33
CA CYS A 40 35.83 8.30 8.44
C CYS A 40 36.65 8.94 9.55
N GLN A 41 37.86 8.45 9.82
CA GLN A 41 38.81 9.08 10.73
C GLN A 41 39.18 10.49 10.27
N THR A 42 39.42 10.67 8.96
CA THR A 42 39.79 11.97 8.40
C THR A 42 38.63 12.96 8.52
N LEU A 43 37.39 12.51 8.32
CA LEU A 43 36.20 13.34 8.48
C LEU A 43 35.93 13.68 9.95
N HIS A 44 36.13 12.71 10.84
CA HIS A 44 35.93 12.86 12.27
C HIS A 44 36.92 13.87 12.87
N SER A 45 38.20 13.76 12.55
CA SER A 45 39.22 14.72 13.00
C SER A 45 39.04 16.14 12.43
N ARG A 46 38.32 16.29 11.30
CA ARG A 46 38.03 17.60 10.68
C ARG A 46 36.73 18.23 11.18
N SER A 47 35.85 17.47 11.82
CA SER A 47 34.59 17.97 12.33
C SER A 47 34.80 18.82 13.58
N ASN A 48 34.17 19.99 13.65
CA ASN A 48 34.22 20.83 14.86
C ASN A 48 33.70 20.11 16.12
N ALA A 49 32.86 19.10 15.95
CA ALA A 49 32.30 18.33 17.06
C ALA A 49 33.24 17.24 17.60
N SER A 50 34.24 16.80 16.85
CA SER A 50 35.14 15.69 17.23
C SER A 50 36.62 15.93 16.98
N LYS A 51 37.00 17.15 16.60
CA LYS A 51 38.39 17.57 16.35
C LYS A 51 39.33 17.40 17.54
N GLN A 52 38.80 17.39 18.76
CA GLN A 52 39.58 17.20 19.99
C GLN A 52 39.59 15.74 20.48
N HIS A 53 38.92 14.83 19.78
CA HIS A 53 38.84 13.45 20.25
C HIS A 53 40.17 12.70 20.01
N GLY A 54 40.56 11.86 20.96
CA GLY A 54 41.71 10.97 20.87
C GLY A 54 41.42 9.81 19.92
N ILE A 55 42.18 9.72 18.83
CA ILE A 55 42.06 8.65 17.83
C ILE A 55 43.33 7.80 17.86
N LEU A 56 43.17 6.49 18.03
CA LEU A 56 44.24 5.50 18.11
C LEU A 56 44.24 4.62 16.86
N HIS A 57 45.42 4.19 16.43
CA HIS A 57 45.60 3.26 15.32
C HIS A 57 45.58 1.82 15.85
N LEU A 58 44.73 0.96 15.29
CA LEU A 58 44.50 -0.41 15.77
C LEU A 58 45.58 -1.42 15.35
N LYS A 59 46.56 -1.02 14.51
CA LYS A 59 47.55 -1.94 13.90
C LYS A 59 48.98 -1.88 14.45
N GLU A 60 49.24 -1.11 15.50
CA GLU A 60 50.54 -1.10 16.17
C GLU A 60 50.30 -1.37 17.65
N ASP A 61 50.17 -2.66 18.02
CA ASP A 61 50.29 -3.21 19.38
C ASP A 61 50.14 -4.75 19.33
N LYS A 62 50.83 -5.42 18.38
CA LYS A 62 50.93 -6.91 18.39
C LYS A 62 52.34 -7.44 18.47
N ASP A 63 53.36 -6.61 18.35
CA ASP A 63 54.75 -7.05 18.29
C ASP A 63 55.67 -6.10 19.09
N GLU A 64 55.40 -5.89 20.39
CA GLU A 64 56.42 -5.45 21.34
C GLU A 64 55.94 -5.75 22.79
N GLU A 65 56.70 -6.62 23.46
CA GLU A 65 56.69 -6.97 24.89
C GLU A 65 55.61 -7.94 25.42
N MET A 66 55.87 -9.24 25.26
CA MET A 66 55.60 -10.22 26.32
C MET A 66 56.82 -11.17 26.47
N GLU A 67 57.98 -10.58 26.75
CA GLU A 67 59.02 -11.25 27.53
C GLU A 67 58.96 -10.72 28.97
N SER A 68 59.09 -11.65 29.91
CA SER A 68 59.11 -11.52 31.38
C SER A 68 57.74 -11.46 32.10
N GLY A 69 57.61 -12.31 33.13
CA GLY A 69 56.47 -12.28 34.04
C GLY A 69 55.87 -13.63 34.45
N SER A 70 56.57 -14.76 34.30
CA SER A 70 56.32 -15.91 35.19
C SER A 70 56.94 -15.61 36.55
N ASP A 71 56.32 -14.71 37.31
CA ASP A 71 56.60 -14.57 38.73
C ASP A 71 55.28 -14.74 39.47
N ALA A 72 55.28 -15.71 40.37
CA ALA A 72 54.38 -15.66 41.50
C ALA A 72 54.53 -14.25 42.11
N ILE A 73 53.44 -13.49 42.17
CA ILE A 73 53.46 -12.25 42.95
C ILE A 73 53.56 -12.71 44.40
N ASP A 74 54.79 -12.70 44.92
CA ASP A 74 55.06 -12.67 46.35
C ASP A 74 54.26 -11.51 46.94
N ILE A 75 53.53 -11.78 48.02
CA ILE A 75 52.53 -10.90 48.65
C ILE A 75 53.17 -9.69 49.38
N ASP A 76 54.45 -9.37 49.15
CA ASP A 76 55.23 -8.53 50.07
C ASP A 76 55.73 -7.16 49.55
N GLU A 77 55.28 -6.64 48.40
CA GLU A 77 55.54 -5.24 48.03
C GLU A 77 54.25 -4.46 47.74
N ILE A 78 53.69 -3.84 48.80
CA ILE A 78 52.72 -2.75 48.65
C ILE A 78 53.47 -1.56 48.04
N GLU A 79 53.25 -1.26 46.75
CA GLU A 79 53.72 0.00 46.16
C GLU A 79 53.09 1.19 46.90
N LEU A 80 53.84 1.76 47.85
CA LEU A 80 53.41 2.94 48.59
C LEU A 80 53.39 4.14 47.65
N HIS A 81 52.19 4.66 47.36
CA HIS A 81 52.04 5.82 46.50
C HIS A 81 52.54 7.10 47.19
N ILE A 82 53.69 7.62 46.77
CA ILE A 82 54.29 8.85 47.30
C ILE A 82 53.57 10.08 46.74
N CYS A 83 53.35 11.08 47.61
CA CYS A 83 52.68 12.31 47.26
C CYS A 83 53.52 13.19 46.31
N ARG A 84 52.95 13.55 45.16
CA ARG A 84 53.59 14.43 44.15
C ARG A 84 53.89 15.85 44.65
N ILE A 85 53.28 16.29 45.74
CA ILE A 85 53.46 17.63 46.33
C ILE A 85 54.37 17.57 47.57
N HIS A 86 54.42 16.42 48.24
CA HIS A 86 55.18 16.21 49.47
C HIS A 86 56.02 14.95 49.28
N GLU A 87 57.20 15.12 48.66
CA GLU A 87 58.04 14.07 48.08
C GLU A 87 58.52 12.99 49.06
N GLU A 88 58.38 13.19 50.37
CA GLU A 88 58.72 12.22 51.42
C GLU A 88 57.50 11.57 52.09
N ASN A 89 56.27 11.88 51.66
CA ASN A 89 55.06 11.44 52.34
C ASN A 89 54.22 10.48 51.49
N VAL A 90 53.82 9.36 52.10
CA VAL A 90 52.92 8.40 51.49
C VAL A 90 51.48 8.91 51.49
N CYS A 91 50.78 8.70 50.39
CA CYS A 91 49.35 8.96 50.26
C CYS A 91 48.56 7.76 50.80
N GLU A 92 48.08 7.88 52.04
CA GLU A 92 47.27 6.86 52.70
C GLU A 92 45.76 7.18 52.68
N LEU A 93 45.37 8.33 52.13
CA LEU A 93 44.00 8.84 52.15
C LEU A 93 43.50 9.18 50.74
N TYR A 94 42.19 9.16 50.55
CA TYR A 94 41.53 9.43 49.28
C TYR A 94 40.63 10.66 49.36
N CYS A 95 40.82 11.62 48.45
CA CYS A 95 39.95 12.79 48.34
C CYS A 95 38.81 12.51 47.34
N ASN A 96 37.59 12.31 47.85
CA ASN A 96 36.43 11.97 47.03
C ASN A 96 35.97 13.11 46.11
N LEU A 97 36.30 14.37 46.43
CA LEU A 97 35.96 15.53 45.59
C LEU A 97 36.95 15.74 44.44
N CYS A 98 38.23 15.45 44.66
CA CYS A 98 39.29 15.63 43.65
C CYS A 98 39.62 14.33 42.90
N ASP A 99 39.01 13.22 43.32
CA ASP A 99 39.18 11.89 42.78
C ASP A 99 40.63 11.41 42.70
N MET A 100 41.38 11.64 43.79
CA MET A 100 42.82 11.38 43.85
C MET A 100 43.31 11.02 45.24
N LEU A 101 44.46 10.33 45.30
CA LEU A 101 45.16 9.99 46.53
C LEU A 101 45.90 11.21 47.11
N VAL A 102 45.83 11.37 48.43
CA VAL A 102 46.39 12.50 49.16
C VAL A 102 47.11 12.04 50.43
N CYS A 103 48.21 12.70 50.79
CA CYS A 103 48.87 12.51 52.08
C CYS A 103 48.26 13.40 53.17
N HIS A 104 48.60 13.14 54.43
CA HIS A 104 48.09 13.90 55.58
C HIS A 104 48.44 15.41 55.52
N ILE A 105 49.54 15.78 54.86
CA ILE A 105 49.92 17.19 54.66
C ILE A 105 49.00 17.85 53.64
N CYS A 106 48.69 17.18 52.52
CA CYS A 106 47.74 17.67 51.51
C CYS A 106 46.35 17.94 52.09
N VAL A 107 45.88 17.07 53.00
CA VAL A 107 44.59 17.25 53.69
C VAL A 107 44.58 18.53 54.51
N ARG A 108 45.69 18.83 55.19
CA ARG A 108 45.82 20.02 56.04
C ARG A 108 46.16 21.30 55.28
N SER A 109 46.67 21.23 54.05
CA SER A 109 47.06 22.41 53.28
C SER A 109 46.02 22.77 52.23
N ILE A 110 45.78 21.87 51.28
CA ILE A 110 45.03 22.10 50.05
C ILE A 110 43.58 21.58 50.17
N HIS A 111 43.39 20.41 50.78
CA HIS A 111 42.10 19.72 50.83
C HIS A 111 41.35 19.90 52.16
N LYS A 112 41.57 21.02 52.87
CA LYS A 112 41.04 21.27 54.23
C LYS A 112 39.52 21.11 54.37
N THR A 113 38.80 21.48 53.31
CA THR A 113 37.33 21.47 53.27
C THR A 113 36.77 20.32 52.44
N HIS A 114 37.63 19.44 51.93
CA HIS A 114 37.21 18.36 51.05
C HIS A 114 36.89 17.10 51.84
N ASN A 115 36.00 16.27 51.28
CA ASN A 115 35.66 14.98 51.88
C ASN A 115 36.79 13.97 51.65
N ILE A 116 37.46 13.57 52.73
CA ILE A 116 38.57 12.62 52.74
C ILE A 116 38.13 11.32 53.40
N SER A 117 38.42 10.20 52.77
CA SER A 117 38.11 8.86 53.28
C SER A 117 39.36 7.97 53.21
N GLU A 118 39.31 6.83 53.89
CA GLU A 118 40.35 5.81 53.75
C GLU A 118 40.30 5.19 52.34
N ILE A 119 41.47 4.80 51.82
CA ILE A 119 41.58 4.25 50.46
C ILE A 119 40.71 3.01 50.30
N GLY A 120 40.70 2.12 51.30
CA GLY A 120 39.90 0.89 51.28
C GLY A 120 38.40 1.17 51.13
N GLU A 121 37.87 2.10 51.93
CA GLU A 121 36.45 2.47 51.87
C GLU A 121 36.06 3.13 50.54
N SER A 122 36.87 4.08 50.05
CA SER A 122 36.61 4.72 48.76
C SER A 122 36.74 3.76 47.58
N ALA A 123 37.72 2.84 47.62
CA ALA A 123 37.91 1.81 46.62
C ALA A 123 36.71 0.84 46.60
N GLU A 124 36.26 0.36 47.75
CA GLU A 124 35.11 -0.53 47.86
C GLU A 124 33.82 0.15 47.39
N GLN A 125 33.60 1.43 47.75
CA GLN A 125 32.46 2.20 47.27
C GLN A 125 32.47 2.35 45.74
N LYS A 126 33.61 2.72 45.15
CA LYS A 126 33.74 2.81 43.69
C LYS A 126 33.57 1.46 43.00
N TYR A 127 34.16 0.41 43.56
CA TYR A 127 34.03 -0.96 43.07
C TYR A 127 32.56 -1.40 43.07
N ASN A 128 31.85 -1.20 44.16
CA ASN A 128 30.42 -1.52 44.28
C ASN A 128 29.54 -0.68 43.32
N GLN A 129 29.89 0.60 43.09
CA GLN A 129 29.20 1.42 42.08
C GLN A 129 29.44 0.90 40.65
N LEU A 130 30.66 0.47 40.34
CA LEU A 130 31.01 -0.09 39.04
C LEU A 130 30.35 -1.45 38.82
N ILE A 131 30.36 -2.36 39.80
CA ILE A 131 29.64 -3.64 39.73
C ILE A 131 28.17 -3.42 39.42
N LYS A 132 27.49 -2.50 40.13
CA LYS A 132 26.07 -2.22 39.86
C LYS A 132 25.83 -1.73 38.43
N LYS A 133 26.76 -0.93 37.87
CA LYS A 133 26.69 -0.49 36.48
C LYS A 133 26.95 -1.65 35.51
N PHE A 134 27.91 -2.53 35.80
CA PHE A 134 28.19 -3.71 34.99
C PHE A 134 27.02 -4.68 34.98
N GLU A 135 26.44 -4.99 36.14
CA GLU A 135 25.24 -5.83 36.23
C GLU A 135 24.08 -5.25 35.42
N HIS A 136 23.90 -3.92 35.44
CA HIS A 136 22.87 -3.28 34.63
C HIS A 136 23.14 -3.42 33.13
N LEU A 137 24.38 -3.18 32.70
CA LEU A 137 24.77 -3.31 31.29
C LEU A 137 24.61 -4.75 30.79
N GLU A 138 25.06 -5.74 31.55
CA GLU A 138 24.95 -7.16 31.20
C GLU A 138 23.50 -7.65 31.18
N LYS A 139 22.72 -7.36 32.22
CA LYS A 139 21.35 -7.90 32.35
C LYS A 139 20.33 -7.18 31.47
N TYR A 140 20.48 -5.89 31.23
CA TYR A 140 19.46 -5.10 30.54
C TYR A 140 19.89 -4.68 29.14
N GLU A 141 21.00 -3.96 28.98
CA GLU A 141 21.36 -3.39 27.67
C GLU A 141 21.90 -4.47 26.72
N LEU A 142 22.77 -5.36 27.19
CA LEU A 142 23.32 -6.45 26.40
C LEU A 142 22.24 -7.47 26.02
N GLU A 143 21.35 -7.83 26.94
CA GLU A 143 20.23 -8.73 26.66
C GLU A 143 19.22 -8.10 25.68
N LYS A 144 18.94 -6.81 25.81
CA LYS A 144 18.10 -6.06 24.85
C LYS A 144 18.74 -6.00 23.46
N ALA A 145 20.06 -5.82 23.38
CA ALA A 145 20.79 -5.89 22.12
C ALA A 145 20.72 -7.28 21.50
N ARG A 146 20.97 -8.34 22.29
CA ARG A 146 20.84 -9.75 21.85
C ARG A 146 19.45 -10.05 21.30
N LYS A 147 18.39 -9.70 22.02
CA LYS A 147 17.00 -9.88 21.55
C LYS A 147 16.70 -9.14 20.25
N LYS A 148 17.27 -7.95 20.07
CA LYS A 148 17.14 -7.21 18.80
C LYS A 148 17.86 -7.92 17.66
N VAL A 149 19.06 -8.42 17.89
CA VAL A 149 19.82 -9.20 16.90
C VAL A 149 19.02 -10.46 16.51
N GLU A 150 18.56 -11.26 17.47
CA GLU A 150 17.73 -12.45 17.21
C GLU A 150 16.44 -12.11 16.45
N SER A 151 15.83 -10.96 16.74
CA SER A 151 14.65 -10.49 16.01
C SER A 151 14.98 -10.14 14.55
N LEU A 152 16.14 -9.53 14.30
CA LEU A 152 16.59 -9.19 12.96
C LEU A 152 16.99 -10.43 12.16
N GLU A 153 17.62 -11.42 12.81
CA GLU A 153 17.95 -12.70 12.18
C GLU A 153 16.69 -13.46 11.75
N ARG A 154 15.67 -13.52 12.62
CA ARG A 154 14.36 -14.08 12.26
C ARG A 154 13.73 -13.33 11.10
N ASN A 155 13.75 -11.99 11.13
CA ASN A 155 13.24 -11.17 10.04
C ASN A 155 13.99 -11.43 8.71
N LYS A 156 15.32 -11.63 8.75
CA LYS A 156 16.13 -11.97 7.57
C LYS A 156 15.67 -13.28 6.94
N VAL A 157 15.44 -14.31 7.75
CA VAL A 157 14.94 -15.61 7.27
C VAL A 157 13.55 -15.47 6.67
N GLU A 158 12.64 -14.78 7.35
CA GLU A 158 11.27 -14.51 6.87
C GLU A 158 11.26 -13.68 5.59
N TYR A 159 12.15 -12.69 5.47
CA TYR A 159 12.28 -11.87 4.28
C TYR A 159 12.71 -12.71 3.07
N VAL A 160 13.72 -13.57 3.24
CA VAL A 160 14.20 -14.46 2.17
C VAL A 160 13.13 -15.45 1.74
N SER A 161 12.41 -16.07 2.70
CA SER A 161 11.34 -17.01 2.39
C SER A 161 10.15 -16.33 1.70
N SER A 162 9.74 -15.16 2.18
CA SER A 162 8.69 -14.34 1.57
C SER A 162 9.08 -13.87 0.16
N ALA A 163 10.33 -13.49 -0.06
CA ALA A 163 10.83 -13.14 -1.39
C ALA A 163 10.84 -14.34 -2.34
N ALA A 164 11.19 -15.54 -1.86
CA ALA A 164 11.13 -16.77 -2.64
C ALA A 164 9.69 -17.10 -3.10
N LEU A 165 8.71 -16.98 -2.21
CA LEU A 165 7.29 -17.16 -2.55
C LEU A 165 6.82 -16.18 -3.63
N LYS A 166 7.22 -14.89 -3.53
CA LYS A 166 6.89 -13.88 -4.55
C LYS A 166 7.51 -14.21 -5.91
N ARG A 167 8.76 -14.70 -5.95
CA ARG A 167 9.40 -15.16 -7.19
C ARG A 167 8.62 -16.30 -7.83
N GLU A 168 8.13 -17.24 -7.04
CA GLU A 168 7.35 -18.37 -7.53
C GLU A 168 5.98 -17.94 -8.08
N LEU A 169 5.29 -17.03 -7.39
CA LEU A 169 4.03 -16.45 -7.86
C LEU A 169 4.18 -15.76 -9.23
N ILE A 170 5.28 -15.02 -9.43
CA ILE A 170 5.61 -14.37 -10.71
C ILE A 170 5.75 -15.41 -11.83
N LYS A 171 6.44 -16.53 -11.57
CA LYS A 171 6.60 -17.61 -12.54
C LYS A 171 5.26 -18.25 -12.91
N GLN A 172 4.45 -18.60 -11.92
CA GLN A 172 3.12 -19.20 -12.15
C GLN A 172 2.20 -18.26 -12.94
N ARG A 173 2.25 -16.95 -12.65
CA ARG A 173 1.49 -15.95 -13.41
C ARG A 173 1.92 -15.90 -14.88
N ASN A 174 3.22 -15.94 -15.15
CA ASN A 174 3.77 -15.98 -16.50
C ASN A 174 3.29 -17.21 -17.28
N GLU A 175 3.34 -18.39 -16.66
CA GLU A 175 2.87 -19.64 -17.29
C GLU A 175 1.38 -19.59 -17.62
N LYS A 176 0.55 -19.08 -16.69
CA LYS A 176 -0.89 -18.93 -16.91
C LYS A 176 -1.19 -17.97 -18.07
N LEU A 177 -0.50 -16.83 -18.14
CA LEU A 177 -0.70 -15.85 -19.21
C LEU A 177 -0.27 -16.39 -20.57
N LYS A 178 0.83 -17.16 -20.63
CA LYS A 178 1.23 -17.86 -21.86
C LYS A 178 0.13 -18.83 -22.31
N PHE A 179 -0.40 -19.64 -21.41
CA PHE A 179 -1.48 -20.56 -21.73
C PHE A 179 -2.74 -19.86 -22.25
N GLU A 180 -3.15 -18.74 -21.64
CA GLU A 180 -4.29 -17.94 -22.09
C GLU A 180 -4.05 -17.33 -23.49
N LEU A 181 -2.83 -16.86 -23.75
CA LEU A 181 -2.43 -16.31 -25.05
C LEU A 181 -2.39 -17.38 -26.15
N ASP A 182 -1.85 -18.55 -25.84
CA ASP A 182 -1.79 -19.69 -26.77
C ASP A 182 -3.22 -20.13 -27.14
N ASN A 183 -4.12 -20.25 -26.15
CA ASN A 183 -5.52 -20.61 -26.40
C ASN A 183 -6.26 -19.55 -27.23
N LEU A 184 -6.01 -18.25 -27.01
CA LEU A 184 -6.58 -17.19 -27.84
C LEU A 184 -6.11 -17.31 -29.30
N THR A 185 -4.81 -17.57 -29.48
CA THR A 185 -4.19 -17.76 -30.80
C THR A 185 -4.84 -18.95 -31.52
N ASP A 186 -4.96 -20.09 -30.85
CA ASP A 186 -5.58 -21.29 -31.41
C ASP A 186 -7.04 -21.07 -31.81
N ASN A 187 -7.80 -20.29 -31.04
CA ASN A 187 -9.19 -19.98 -31.35
C ASN A 187 -9.32 -19.09 -32.57
N MET A 188 -8.47 -18.05 -32.71
CA MET A 188 -8.48 -17.19 -33.90
C MET A 188 -8.07 -17.96 -35.16
N LEU A 189 -7.10 -18.87 -35.05
CA LEU A 189 -6.70 -19.74 -36.17
C LEU A 189 -7.85 -20.66 -36.58
N LYS A 190 -8.52 -21.32 -35.64
CA LYS A 190 -9.71 -22.15 -35.92
C LYS A 190 -10.86 -21.38 -36.55
N GLU A 191 -11.07 -20.13 -36.14
CA GLU A 191 -12.10 -19.28 -36.74
C GLU A 191 -11.79 -18.99 -38.22
N ILE A 192 -10.52 -18.76 -38.56
CA ILE A 192 -10.08 -18.60 -39.94
C ILE A 192 -10.26 -19.90 -40.73
N GLU A 193 -9.83 -21.05 -40.19
CA GLU A 193 -9.96 -22.36 -40.85
C GLU A 193 -11.43 -22.69 -41.16
N THR A 194 -12.32 -22.51 -40.20
CA THR A 194 -13.76 -22.77 -40.41
C THR A 194 -14.39 -21.82 -41.42
N LYS A 195 -13.98 -20.55 -41.46
CA LYS A 195 -14.41 -19.58 -42.46
C LYS A 195 -13.94 -19.98 -43.86
N GLU A 196 -12.67 -20.39 -43.97
CA GLU A 196 -12.06 -20.85 -45.21
C GLU A 196 -12.80 -22.07 -45.76
N GLU A 197 -13.13 -23.06 -44.93
CA GLU A 197 -13.91 -24.23 -45.36
C GLU A 197 -15.27 -23.84 -45.96
N VAL A 198 -15.99 -22.92 -45.33
CA VAL A 198 -17.30 -22.46 -45.81
C VAL A 198 -17.17 -21.68 -47.11
N ASP A 199 -16.19 -20.78 -47.20
CA ASP A 199 -15.95 -19.96 -48.39
C ASP A 199 -15.52 -20.83 -49.59
N LEU A 200 -14.66 -21.83 -49.37
CA LEU A 200 -14.27 -22.81 -50.38
C LEU A 200 -15.46 -23.63 -50.88
N GLN A 201 -16.35 -24.08 -49.98
CA GLN A 201 -17.57 -24.79 -50.38
C GLN A 201 -18.48 -23.92 -51.27
N PHE A 202 -18.61 -22.63 -50.94
CA PHE A 202 -19.39 -21.69 -51.76
C PHE A 202 -18.77 -21.51 -53.15
N ILE A 203 -17.45 -21.25 -53.21
CA ILE A 203 -16.70 -21.06 -54.46
C ILE A 203 -16.82 -22.30 -55.35
N ASN A 204 -16.57 -23.49 -54.79
CA ASN A 204 -16.65 -24.76 -55.52
C ASN A 204 -18.06 -25.01 -56.08
N ARG A 205 -19.12 -24.69 -55.32
CA ARG A 205 -20.51 -24.80 -55.80
C ARG A 205 -20.79 -23.85 -56.97
N LYS A 206 -20.34 -22.59 -56.90
CA LYS A 206 -20.51 -21.61 -57.99
C LYS A 206 -19.72 -22.05 -59.23
N GLN A 207 -18.48 -22.49 -59.05
CA GLN A 207 -17.63 -23.03 -60.12
C GLN A 207 -18.26 -24.24 -60.82
N PHE A 208 -18.76 -25.22 -60.06
CA PHE A 208 -19.40 -26.42 -60.62
C PHE A 208 -20.64 -26.08 -61.46
N LYS A 209 -21.48 -25.13 -60.99
CA LYS A 209 -22.65 -24.66 -61.76
C LYS A 209 -22.24 -24.01 -63.07
N LEU A 210 -21.25 -23.12 -63.05
CA LEU A 210 -20.75 -22.42 -64.24
C LEU A 210 -20.08 -23.38 -65.23
N GLN A 211 -19.29 -24.35 -64.74
CA GLN A 211 -18.70 -25.39 -65.58
C GLN A 211 -19.77 -26.24 -66.26
N ASN A 212 -20.78 -26.70 -65.53
CA ASN A 212 -21.90 -27.45 -66.12
C ASN A 212 -22.67 -26.65 -67.16
N LEU A 213 -22.90 -25.35 -66.92
CA LEU A 213 -23.53 -24.47 -67.90
C LEU A 213 -22.66 -24.34 -69.15
N SER A 214 -21.35 -24.11 -68.99
CA SER A 214 -20.38 -24.02 -70.08
C SER A 214 -20.37 -25.30 -70.93
N THR A 215 -20.36 -26.48 -70.31
CA THR A 215 -20.41 -27.77 -71.03
C THR A 215 -21.70 -27.91 -71.84
N LYS A 216 -22.86 -27.63 -71.25
CA LYS A 216 -24.17 -27.69 -71.96
C LYS A 216 -24.24 -26.74 -73.15
N VAL A 217 -23.73 -25.52 -73.00
CA VAL A 217 -23.68 -24.53 -74.08
C VAL A 217 -22.71 -24.98 -75.18
N SER A 218 -21.54 -25.48 -74.81
CA SER A 218 -20.53 -25.98 -75.76
C SER A 218 -21.04 -27.16 -76.59
N GLU A 219 -21.69 -28.15 -75.95
CA GLU A 219 -22.30 -29.30 -76.62
C GLU A 219 -23.37 -28.86 -77.63
N ALA A 220 -24.22 -27.90 -77.24
CA ALA A 220 -25.24 -27.38 -78.13
C ALA A 220 -24.66 -26.62 -79.32
N LEU A 221 -23.61 -25.81 -79.10
CA LEU A 221 -22.89 -25.13 -80.17
C LEU A 221 -22.22 -26.11 -81.13
N HIS A 222 -21.56 -27.14 -80.60
CA HIS A 222 -20.93 -28.19 -81.40
C HIS A 222 -21.96 -28.94 -82.25
N PHE A 223 -23.09 -29.34 -81.66
CA PHE A 223 -24.20 -29.95 -82.38
C PHE A 223 -24.70 -29.05 -83.52
N CYS A 224 -24.97 -27.77 -83.23
CA CYS A 224 -25.47 -26.84 -84.24
C CYS A 224 -24.46 -26.63 -85.38
N ARG A 225 -23.16 -26.43 -85.05
CA ARG A 225 -22.10 -26.23 -86.07
C ARG A 225 -21.94 -27.44 -86.97
N ASN A 226 -21.86 -28.65 -86.40
CA ASN A 226 -21.67 -29.86 -87.21
C ASN A 226 -22.91 -30.19 -88.04
N ASN A 227 -24.11 -30.04 -87.48
CA ASN A 227 -25.35 -30.36 -88.19
C ASN A 227 -25.60 -29.42 -89.38
N MET A 228 -25.06 -28.20 -89.36
CA MET A 228 -25.14 -27.24 -90.46
C MET A 228 -23.94 -27.30 -91.44
N SER A 229 -22.82 -27.93 -91.05
CA SER A 229 -21.63 -28.00 -91.91
C SER A 229 -21.88 -28.83 -93.17
N ASN A 230 -21.36 -28.36 -94.32
CA ASN A 230 -21.42 -29.04 -95.62
C ASN A 230 -22.84 -29.36 -96.18
N LYS A 231 -23.90 -28.72 -95.66
CA LYS A 231 -25.28 -28.85 -96.18
C LYS A 231 -25.69 -27.66 -97.06
N SER A 232 -26.57 -27.88 -98.04
CA SER A 232 -27.08 -26.83 -98.94
C SER A 232 -28.56 -27.05 -99.33
N GLY A 233 -29.22 -25.98 -99.79
CA GLY A 233 -30.61 -26.02 -100.24
C GLY A 233 -31.60 -26.42 -99.14
N ILE A 234 -32.56 -27.28 -99.47
CA ILE A 234 -33.63 -27.72 -98.55
C ILE A 234 -33.06 -28.43 -97.31
N SER A 235 -32.00 -29.23 -97.47
CA SER A 235 -31.35 -29.96 -96.35
C SER A 235 -30.73 -29.03 -95.29
N LEU A 236 -30.38 -27.80 -95.67
CA LEU A 236 -29.86 -26.79 -94.76
C LEU A 236 -31.01 -26.13 -93.98
N LEU A 237 -32.17 -25.88 -94.60
CA LEU A 237 -33.34 -25.32 -93.93
C LEU A 237 -33.85 -26.24 -92.81
N ASP A 238 -33.89 -27.55 -93.06
CA ASP A 238 -34.26 -28.55 -92.05
C ASP A 238 -33.25 -28.58 -90.89
N ALA A 239 -31.95 -28.52 -91.21
CA ALA A 239 -30.87 -28.47 -90.21
C ALA A 239 -30.92 -27.18 -89.36
N CYS A 240 -31.25 -26.03 -89.97
CA CYS A 240 -31.43 -24.77 -89.27
C CYS A 240 -32.64 -24.81 -88.32
N ALA A 241 -33.77 -25.38 -88.74
CA ALA A 241 -34.95 -25.53 -87.89
C ALA A 241 -34.68 -26.45 -86.69
N GLU A 242 -33.84 -27.48 -86.87
CA GLU A 242 -33.44 -28.39 -85.80
C GLU A 242 -32.43 -27.76 -84.83
N ALA A 243 -31.47 -26.99 -85.34
CA ALA A 243 -30.56 -26.19 -84.53
C ALA A 243 -31.30 -25.12 -83.70
N ALA A 244 -32.27 -24.42 -84.31
CA ALA A 244 -33.12 -23.45 -83.63
C ALA A 244 -33.90 -24.10 -82.47
N ARG A 245 -34.54 -25.25 -82.69
CA ARG A 245 -35.20 -26.04 -81.64
C ARG A 245 -34.26 -26.45 -80.50
N LYS A 246 -33.00 -26.76 -80.80
CA LYS A 246 -32.00 -27.14 -79.79
C LYS A 246 -31.57 -25.95 -78.93
N ILE A 247 -31.40 -24.77 -79.53
CA ILE A 247 -31.08 -23.51 -78.85
C ILE A 247 -32.26 -23.04 -78.00
N GLU A 248 -33.48 -23.11 -78.52
CA GLU A 248 -34.69 -22.69 -77.81
C GLU A 248 -34.98 -23.55 -76.56
N LYS A 249 -34.54 -24.82 -76.59
CA LYS A 249 -34.58 -25.71 -75.42
C LYS A 249 -33.47 -25.43 -74.40
N LEU A 250 -32.45 -24.63 -74.72
CA LEU A 250 -31.43 -24.22 -73.77
C LEU A 250 -31.98 -23.13 -72.85
N ARG A 251 -32.35 -23.51 -71.62
CA ARG A 251 -32.66 -22.53 -70.58
C ARG A 251 -31.37 -22.00 -69.97
N LEU A 252 -31.04 -20.75 -70.29
CA LEU A 252 -29.95 -20.02 -69.63
C LEU A 252 -30.49 -19.43 -68.31
N PRO A 253 -29.78 -19.60 -67.19
CA PRO A 253 -30.15 -18.92 -65.96
C PRO A 253 -30.00 -17.41 -66.11
N SER A 254 -30.89 -16.64 -65.49
CA SER A 254 -30.75 -15.19 -65.34
C SER A 254 -29.49 -14.85 -64.54
N ALA A 255 -28.97 -13.63 -64.69
CA ALA A 255 -27.79 -13.15 -63.96
C ALA A 255 -27.86 -13.54 -62.47
N GLU A 256 -26.90 -14.34 -62.00
CA GLU A 256 -26.92 -14.84 -60.63
C GLU A 256 -26.76 -13.69 -59.64
N SER A 257 -27.63 -13.64 -58.63
CA SER A 257 -27.51 -12.74 -57.50
C SER A 257 -26.48 -13.29 -56.50
N GLY A 258 -25.36 -12.58 -56.32
CA GLY A 258 -24.34 -12.89 -55.31
C GLY A 258 -23.01 -12.21 -55.62
N PRO A 259 -22.07 -12.12 -54.65
CA PRO A 259 -20.77 -11.52 -54.88
C PRO A 259 -19.93 -12.37 -55.86
N ASP A 260 -19.16 -11.69 -56.71
CA ASP A 260 -18.21 -12.34 -57.64
C ASP A 260 -16.89 -12.70 -56.98
N ARG A 261 -16.59 -12.07 -55.84
CA ARG A 261 -15.38 -12.30 -55.06
C ARG A 261 -15.71 -12.32 -53.58
N ILE A 262 -15.18 -13.31 -52.88
CA ILE A 262 -15.18 -13.41 -51.42
C ILE A 262 -13.73 -13.21 -50.97
N ASN A 263 -13.52 -12.46 -49.90
CA ASN A 263 -12.21 -12.23 -49.32
C ASN A 263 -12.16 -12.84 -47.90
N PRO A 264 -11.01 -13.39 -47.49
CA PRO A 264 -10.82 -13.83 -46.11
C PRO A 264 -10.96 -12.69 -45.09
N PRO A 265 -11.17 -13.01 -43.81
CA PRO A 265 -11.14 -12.02 -42.73
C PRO A 265 -9.80 -11.28 -42.68
N GLU A 266 -9.85 -9.98 -42.39
CA GLU A 266 -8.65 -9.16 -42.20
C GLU A 266 -8.23 -9.20 -40.72
N PHE A 267 -6.99 -9.60 -40.45
CA PHE A 267 -6.42 -9.53 -39.11
C PHE A 267 -5.83 -8.14 -38.87
N VAL A 268 -6.43 -7.39 -37.94
CA VAL A 268 -5.94 -6.08 -37.52
C VAL A 268 -5.23 -6.23 -36.17
N PRO A 269 -3.88 -6.15 -36.11
CA PRO A 269 -3.16 -6.28 -34.86
C PRO A 269 -3.50 -5.13 -33.90
N GLY A 270 -3.62 -5.44 -32.61
CA GLY A 270 -3.75 -4.43 -31.56
C GLY A 270 -2.50 -3.53 -31.45
N LYS A 271 -2.68 -2.27 -31.04
CA LYS A 271 -1.56 -1.35 -30.79
C LYS A 271 -0.69 -1.89 -29.63
N GLN A 272 0.62 -2.01 -29.83
CA GLN A 272 1.56 -2.37 -28.75
C GLN A 272 2.18 -1.13 -28.09
N ASP A 273 2.72 -1.37 -26.88
CA ASP A 273 3.52 -0.50 -26.01
C ASP A 273 2.74 0.43 -25.07
N GLU A 274 2.29 -0.13 -23.94
CA GLU A 274 2.29 0.47 -22.57
C GLU A 274 1.51 -0.40 -21.54
N GLU A 275 0.67 -1.35 -22.00
CA GLU A 275 -0.29 -2.07 -21.14
C GLU A 275 0.15 -3.44 -20.60
N PHE A 276 1.25 -4.04 -21.07
CA PHE A 276 1.59 -5.42 -20.68
C PHE A 276 1.88 -5.59 -19.17
N ALA A 277 2.43 -4.54 -18.54
CA ALA A 277 2.72 -4.55 -17.11
C ALA A 277 1.46 -4.60 -16.22
N SER A 278 0.32 -4.06 -16.69
CA SER A 278 -0.94 -4.08 -15.92
C SER A 278 -1.55 -5.48 -15.88
N VAL A 279 -1.42 -6.23 -16.97
CA VAL A 279 -1.90 -7.61 -17.11
C VAL A 279 -1.02 -8.57 -16.30
N PHE A 280 0.30 -8.31 -16.27
CA PHE A 280 1.25 -9.16 -15.56
C PHE A 280 1.24 -8.90 -14.04
N GLY A 281 1.30 -7.63 -13.62
CA GLY A 281 1.40 -7.20 -12.23
C GLY A 281 2.69 -6.43 -11.93
N VAL A 282 2.73 -5.72 -10.78
CA VAL A 282 3.85 -4.87 -10.35
C VAL A 282 4.30 -5.26 -8.95
N LEU A 283 5.60 -5.16 -8.66
CA LEU A 283 6.15 -5.28 -7.32
C LEU A 283 5.96 -3.98 -6.55
N GLU A 284 5.11 -4.01 -5.53
CA GLU A 284 4.97 -2.90 -4.58
C GLU A 284 5.98 -3.08 -3.44
N TYR A 285 6.66 -1.99 -3.11
CA TYR A 285 7.60 -1.92 -1.99
C TYR A 285 7.00 -1.03 -0.90
N GLU A 286 7.05 -1.47 0.36
CA GLU A 286 6.84 -0.54 1.46
C GLU A 286 7.90 0.58 1.40
N PRO A 287 7.51 1.85 1.63
CA PRO A 287 8.47 2.94 1.65
C PRO A 287 9.45 2.72 2.80
N ARG A 288 10.70 2.37 2.47
CA ARG A 288 11.81 2.53 3.40
C ARG A 288 11.91 4.02 3.78
N PRO A 289 12.23 4.38 5.03
CA PRO A 289 12.63 5.74 5.35
C PRO A 289 13.88 6.09 4.51
N ALA A 290 13.68 6.82 3.43
CA ALA A 290 14.73 7.09 2.45
C ALA A 290 15.40 8.45 2.74
N LEU A 291 16.72 8.42 2.87
CA LEU A 291 17.56 9.54 2.49
C LEU A 291 17.20 9.95 1.04
N THR A 292 16.90 11.23 0.90
CA THR A 292 16.36 11.97 -0.25
C THR A 292 16.83 11.56 -1.66
N ARG A 293 15.89 11.35 -2.62
CA ARG A 293 15.66 12.18 -3.84
C ARG A 293 14.41 11.75 -4.63
N ARG A 294 13.92 12.67 -5.48
CA ARG A 294 12.53 12.87 -5.98
C ARG A 294 11.99 11.91 -7.06
N ARG A 295 10.66 11.72 -6.94
CA ARG A 295 9.52 11.64 -7.92
C ARG A 295 9.65 10.79 -9.20
N THR A 296 8.69 9.88 -9.34
CA THR A 296 7.95 9.64 -10.59
C THR A 296 6.46 9.42 -10.29
N THR A 297 5.63 10.15 -11.03
CA THR A 297 4.17 10.04 -11.07
C THR A 297 3.79 8.94 -12.05
N VAL A 298 3.10 7.90 -11.59
CA VAL A 298 2.49 6.88 -12.46
C VAL A 298 1.06 7.32 -12.79
N ALA A 299 0.74 7.36 -14.08
CA ALA A 299 -0.59 7.61 -14.61
C ALA A 299 -1.37 6.29 -14.71
N PHE A 300 -2.67 6.34 -14.38
CA PHE A 300 -3.66 5.26 -14.58
C PHE A 300 -4.36 5.45 -15.94
N PRO A 301 -4.57 4.37 -16.74
CA PRO A 301 -5.95 3.93 -17.06
C PRO A 301 -6.03 2.39 -17.39
N HIS A 302 -7.14 1.64 -17.57
CA HIS A 302 -8.57 1.86 -17.83
C HIS A 302 -9.47 0.84 -17.05
N SER A 303 -10.69 1.30 -16.70
CA SER A 303 -11.86 0.61 -16.12
C SER A 303 -11.69 -0.41 -14.99
N ILE A 304 -11.62 0.06 -13.74
CA ILE A 304 -11.94 -0.77 -12.56
C ILE A 304 -13.44 -1.10 -12.63
N LYS A 305 -13.82 -2.38 -12.71
CA LYS A 305 -15.23 -2.76 -12.69
C LYS A 305 -15.62 -3.16 -11.27
N ALA A 306 -16.74 -2.64 -10.77
CA ALA A 306 -17.31 -3.15 -9.53
C ALA A 306 -18.20 -4.35 -9.82
N GLN A 307 -17.81 -5.51 -9.31
CA GLN A 307 -18.64 -6.71 -9.33
C GLN A 307 -19.35 -6.84 -7.99
N VAL A 308 -20.67 -6.72 -7.97
CA VAL A 308 -21.47 -6.97 -6.76
C VAL A 308 -21.31 -8.44 -6.37
N VAL A 309 -20.75 -8.67 -5.18
CA VAL A 309 -20.50 -10.02 -4.64
C VAL A 309 -21.57 -10.44 -3.64
N ALA A 310 -22.18 -9.49 -2.95
CA ALA A 310 -23.27 -9.75 -2.03
C ALA A 310 -24.15 -8.51 -1.86
N SER A 311 -25.41 -8.75 -1.53
CA SER A 311 -26.28 -7.72 -1.00
C SER A 311 -27.22 -8.36 0.02
N PHE A 312 -27.54 -7.63 1.08
CA PHE A 312 -28.50 -8.09 2.07
C PHE A 312 -29.35 -6.92 2.55
N THR A 313 -30.63 -7.21 2.74
CA THR A 313 -31.59 -6.28 3.35
C THR A 313 -31.56 -6.44 4.85
N GLN A 314 -31.59 -5.32 5.56
CA GLN A 314 -31.75 -5.35 7.01
C GLN A 314 -33.23 -5.62 7.32
N LYS A 315 -33.51 -6.53 8.26
CA LYS A 315 -34.89 -6.90 8.59
C LYS A 315 -35.68 -5.67 9.08
N ALA A 316 -36.88 -5.48 8.49
CA ALA A 316 -37.96 -4.56 8.83
C ALA A 316 -37.55 -3.09 9.08
N ARG A 317 -37.80 -2.21 8.08
CA ARG A 317 -37.83 -0.72 8.20
C ARG A 317 -36.59 -0.03 8.80
N ASN A 318 -35.44 -0.69 8.88
CA ASN A 318 -34.26 -0.13 9.51
C ASN A 318 -33.26 0.41 8.50
N GLY A 319 -33.29 1.73 8.28
CA GLY A 319 -32.30 2.42 7.47
C GLY A 319 -30.88 2.25 8.03
N VAL A 320 -29.89 2.02 7.17
CA VAL A 320 -28.47 1.98 7.56
C VAL A 320 -27.87 3.37 7.43
N TYR A 321 -27.62 4.04 8.56
CA TYR A 321 -27.13 5.42 8.58
C TYR A 321 -25.62 5.56 8.50
N SER A 322 -24.89 4.51 8.82
CA SER A 322 -23.44 4.52 8.82
C SER A 322 -22.89 3.11 8.64
N ILE A 323 -21.71 3.03 8.03
CA ILE A 323 -20.99 1.80 7.80
C ILE A 323 -19.50 2.03 7.98
N CYS A 324 -18.80 1.06 8.58
CA CYS A 324 -17.36 1.09 8.76
C CYS A 324 -16.82 -0.35 8.79
N THR A 325 -15.87 -0.67 7.93
CA THR A 325 -15.23 -1.99 7.87
C THR A 325 -14.31 -2.22 9.06
N THR A 326 -14.35 -3.43 9.63
CA THR A 326 -13.56 -3.81 10.81
C THR A 326 -12.12 -4.23 10.47
N GLY A 327 -11.80 -4.43 9.19
CA GLY A 327 -10.50 -4.93 8.71
C GLY A 327 -10.31 -6.45 8.83
N ASN A 328 -11.35 -7.20 9.21
CA ASN A 328 -11.35 -8.67 9.21
C ASN A 328 -12.44 -9.27 8.30
N GLY A 329 -12.80 -8.55 7.24
CA GLY A 329 -13.83 -8.95 6.28
C GLY A 329 -15.28 -8.78 6.76
N ASN A 330 -15.48 -8.13 7.90
CA ASN A 330 -16.80 -7.74 8.41
C ASN A 330 -16.98 -6.22 8.33
N ALA A 331 -18.21 -5.77 8.52
CA ALA A 331 -18.50 -4.35 8.68
C ALA A 331 -19.35 -4.12 9.93
N MET A 332 -19.16 -2.96 10.53
CA MET A 332 -20.12 -2.41 11.46
C MET A 332 -21.12 -1.54 10.72
N ILE A 333 -22.39 -1.65 11.09
CA ILE A 333 -23.48 -0.83 10.57
C ILE A 333 -24.21 -0.16 11.72
N GLY A 334 -24.52 1.12 11.55
CA GLY A 334 -25.40 1.87 12.45
C GLY A 334 -26.80 1.96 11.85
N THR A 335 -27.82 1.58 12.61
CA THR A 335 -29.22 1.54 12.14
C THR A 335 -30.09 2.61 12.77
N GLU A 336 -31.23 2.90 12.13
CA GLU A 336 -32.24 3.84 12.61
C GLU A 336 -32.82 3.50 13.99
N GLU A 337 -32.89 2.22 14.34
CA GLU A 337 -33.31 1.72 15.66
C GLU A 337 -32.33 2.02 16.80
N ARG A 338 -31.29 2.82 16.54
CA ARG A 338 -30.21 3.13 17.48
C ARG A 338 -29.47 1.86 17.89
N ILE A 339 -29.09 1.07 16.90
CA ILE A 339 -28.33 -0.16 17.10
C ILE A 339 -27.07 -0.08 16.25
N VAL A 340 -25.93 -0.45 16.83
CA VAL A 340 -24.70 -0.71 16.11
C VAL A 340 -24.51 -2.22 16.05
N GLN A 341 -24.37 -2.77 14.85
CA GLN A 341 -24.23 -4.21 14.63
C GLN A 341 -22.98 -4.53 13.83
N VAL A 342 -22.32 -5.63 14.17
CA VAL A 342 -21.25 -6.22 13.34
C VAL A 342 -21.90 -7.26 12.43
N VAL A 343 -21.71 -7.12 11.13
CA VAL A 343 -22.30 -7.98 10.09
C VAL A 343 -21.21 -8.60 9.21
N THR A 344 -21.42 -9.85 8.82
CA THR A 344 -20.60 -10.55 7.81
C THR A 344 -20.97 -10.12 6.39
N ILE A 345 -20.18 -10.56 5.41
CA ILE A 345 -20.48 -10.37 3.97
C ILE A 345 -21.85 -10.94 3.55
N THR A 346 -22.35 -11.95 4.28
CA THR A 346 -23.66 -12.57 4.04
C THR A 346 -24.80 -11.86 4.77
N GLY A 347 -24.52 -10.80 5.53
CA GLY A 347 -25.51 -10.10 6.37
C GLY A 347 -25.81 -10.79 7.70
N LYS A 348 -25.02 -11.79 8.10
CA LYS A 348 -25.18 -12.43 9.42
C LYS A 348 -24.70 -11.47 10.50
N VAL A 349 -25.59 -11.15 11.44
CA VAL A 349 -25.26 -10.35 12.63
C VAL A 349 -24.41 -11.18 13.58
N LEU A 350 -23.20 -10.71 13.88
CA LEU A 350 -22.26 -11.33 14.82
C LEU A 350 -22.40 -10.75 16.24
N ALA A 351 -22.62 -9.44 16.33
CA ALA A 351 -22.78 -8.72 17.59
C ALA A 351 -23.70 -7.52 17.38
N SER A 352 -24.38 -7.08 18.44
CA SER A 352 -25.33 -5.97 18.40
C SER A 352 -25.28 -5.21 19.72
N ILE A 353 -25.20 -3.88 19.65
CA ILE A 353 -25.16 -2.98 20.80
C ILE A 353 -26.22 -1.91 20.60
N LYS A 354 -27.11 -1.76 21.58
CA LYS A 354 -28.08 -0.66 21.59
C LYS A 354 -27.41 0.61 22.07
N VAL A 355 -27.61 1.69 21.34
CA VAL A 355 -27.09 3.02 21.67
C VAL A 355 -28.23 3.97 22.01
N ASP A 356 -27.93 4.99 22.81
CA ASP A 356 -28.92 5.97 23.28
C ASP A 356 -29.31 6.98 22.19
N ILE A 357 -28.47 7.12 21.17
CA ILE A 357 -28.59 8.05 20.06
C ILE A 357 -28.49 7.34 18.70
N THR A 358 -29.05 7.94 17.66
CA THR A 358 -28.95 7.41 16.29
C THR A 358 -27.51 7.46 15.80
N PRO A 359 -26.92 6.33 15.35
CA PRO A 359 -25.52 6.26 14.96
C PRO A 359 -25.26 6.80 13.54
N TYR A 360 -25.26 8.12 13.38
CA TYR A 360 -25.09 8.79 12.07
C TYR A 360 -23.68 8.65 11.45
N ASN A 361 -22.64 8.53 12.28
CA ASN A 361 -21.30 8.13 11.85
C ASN A 361 -20.64 7.29 12.94
N ILE A 362 -20.09 6.17 12.49
CA ILE A 362 -19.28 5.25 13.28
C ILE A 362 -17.88 5.23 12.67
N ALA A 363 -16.87 5.10 13.50
CA ALA A 363 -15.50 4.85 13.07
C ALA A 363 -14.85 3.85 14.02
N CYS A 364 -13.95 3.01 13.51
CA CYS A 364 -13.23 2.08 14.35
C CYS A 364 -11.74 2.08 14.07
N SER A 365 -10.94 1.80 15.10
CA SER A 365 -9.53 1.52 14.92
C SER A 365 -9.32 0.16 14.25
N LYS A 366 -8.07 -0.11 13.83
CA LYS A 366 -7.66 -1.35 13.18
C LYS A 366 -8.15 -2.59 13.95
N LEU A 367 -8.68 -3.56 13.22
CA LEU A 367 -9.31 -4.79 13.75
C LEU A 367 -10.55 -4.54 14.63
N GLY A 368 -11.15 -3.35 14.59
CA GLY A 368 -12.36 -3.02 15.35
C GLY A 368 -12.15 -2.91 16.87
N LYS A 369 -10.92 -2.69 17.33
CA LYS A 369 -10.57 -2.68 18.76
C LYS A 369 -11.23 -1.55 19.54
N ASP A 370 -11.20 -0.34 18.99
CA ASP A 370 -11.82 0.85 19.56
C ASP A 370 -12.92 1.35 18.63
N LEU A 371 -14.10 1.60 19.17
CA LEU A 371 -15.24 2.11 18.42
C LEU A 371 -15.60 3.51 18.88
N TYR A 372 -15.84 4.37 17.90
CA TYR A 372 -16.19 5.76 18.11
C TYR A 372 -17.52 6.07 17.43
N LEU A 373 -18.28 6.95 18.07
CA LEU A 373 -19.58 7.38 17.60
C LEU A 373 -19.67 8.91 17.66
N SER A 374 -20.06 9.52 16.55
CA SER A 374 -20.31 10.95 16.48
C SER A 374 -21.67 11.26 17.07
N THR A 375 -21.79 12.39 17.76
CA THR A 375 -23.08 12.86 18.26
C THR A 375 -23.28 14.32 17.88
N TRP A 376 -24.54 14.69 17.63
CA TRP A 376 -24.91 16.10 17.45
C TRP A 376 -24.96 16.87 18.78
N ASN A 377 -24.72 16.18 19.90
CA ASN A 377 -24.69 16.72 21.27
C ASN A 377 -23.31 17.26 21.65
N MET A 378 -22.52 17.70 20.66
CA MET A 378 -21.20 18.31 20.84
C MET A 378 -20.22 17.40 21.60
N GLU A 379 -20.27 16.10 21.32
CA GLU A 379 -19.34 15.12 21.86
C GLU A 379 -19.07 14.00 20.88
N ILE A 380 -17.93 13.33 21.08
CA ILE A 380 -17.59 12.04 20.47
C ILE A 380 -17.63 11.01 21.59
N LYS A 381 -18.35 9.91 21.38
CA LYS A 381 -18.42 8.79 22.32
C LYS A 381 -17.47 7.67 21.91
N LYS A 382 -16.95 6.93 22.90
CA LYS A 382 -16.13 5.73 22.71
C LYS A 382 -16.80 4.54 23.40
N LEU A 383 -16.78 3.37 22.76
CA LEU A 383 -17.25 2.14 23.38
C LEU A 383 -16.30 1.72 24.51
N LYS A 384 -16.83 1.58 25.73
CA LYS A 384 -16.12 1.06 26.89
C LYS A 384 -17.04 0.10 27.65
N ASN A 385 -16.55 -1.10 27.97
CA ASN A 385 -17.27 -2.11 28.74
C ASN A 385 -18.70 -2.38 28.21
N GLY A 386 -18.86 -2.46 26.88
CA GLY A 386 -20.16 -2.75 26.24
C GLY A 386 -21.12 -1.57 26.09
N SER A 387 -20.74 -0.35 26.50
CA SER A 387 -21.57 0.85 26.36
C SER A 387 -20.79 2.05 25.80
N PHE A 388 -21.45 2.91 25.02
CA PHE A 388 -20.84 4.14 24.50
C PHE A 388 -20.85 5.23 25.56
N THR A 389 -19.66 5.71 25.92
CA THR A 389 -19.46 6.74 26.93
C THR A 389 -18.82 7.97 26.31
N ARG A 390 -19.07 9.15 26.87
CA ARG A 390 -18.43 10.40 26.43
C ARG A 390 -16.91 10.25 26.45
N PHE A 391 -16.26 10.62 25.36
CA PHE A 391 -14.81 10.50 25.19
C PHE A 391 -14.15 11.86 24.91
N ILE A 392 -14.64 12.61 23.92
CA ILE A 392 -14.14 13.94 23.59
C ILE A 392 -15.30 14.94 23.68
N ASP A 393 -15.07 16.03 24.41
CA ASP A 393 -15.93 17.21 24.36
C ASP A 393 -15.57 18.07 23.15
N THR A 394 -16.54 18.31 22.27
CA THR A 394 -16.35 19.12 21.06
C THR A 394 -17.05 20.47 21.14
N SER A 395 -17.66 20.81 22.29
CA SER A 395 -18.39 22.07 22.49
C SER A 395 -17.55 23.30 22.08
N PRO A 396 -18.13 24.29 21.38
CA PRO A 396 -19.53 24.42 20.94
C PRO A 396 -19.85 23.76 19.58
N PHE A 397 -19.00 22.86 19.07
CA PHE A 397 -19.15 22.25 17.74
C PHE A 397 -19.86 20.89 17.81
N GLN A 398 -20.74 20.64 16.85
CA GLN A 398 -21.36 19.33 16.64
C GLN A 398 -20.38 18.41 15.89
N ALA A 399 -20.16 17.20 16.40
CA ALA A 399 -19.39 16.18 15.70
C ALA A 399 -20.26 15.53 14.62
N GLN A 400 -19.86 15.65 13.36
CA GLN A 400 -20.56 15.06 12.22
C GLN A 400 -19.84 13.81 11.72
N GLY A 401 -18.82 13.96 10.87
CA GLY A 401 -18.03 12.87 10.30
C GLY A 401 -16.92 12.39 11.23
N LEU A 402 -16.67 11.08 11.24
CA LEU A 402 -15.54 10.48 11.93
C LEU A 402 -14.81 9.51 11.02
N CYS A 403 -13.49 9.45 11.20
CA CYS A 403 -12.62 8.43 10.60
C CYS A 403 -11.48 8.15 11.58
N VAL A 404 -10.97 6.93 11.59
CA VAL A 404 -9.73 6.58 12.31
C VAL A 404 -8.73 6.14 11.26
N ASN A 405 -7.53 6.72 11.28
CA ASN A 405 -6.47 6.34 10.35
C ASN A 405 -5.66 5.13 10.88
N GLU A 406 -4.70 4.66 10.08
CA GLU A 406 -3.86 3.51 10.42
C GLU A 406 -3.03 3.70 11.71
N ASP A 407 -2.69 4.95 12.05
CA ASP A 407 -1.95 5.29 13.26
C ASP A 407 -2.85 5.30 14.51
N GLY A 408 -4.17 5.09 14.35
CA GLY A 408 -5.14 5.16 15.43
C GLY A 408 -5.54 6.60 15.81
N GLU A 409 -5.19 7.59 14.99
CA GLU A 409 -5.62 8.97 15.16
C GLU A 409 -7.07 9.13 14.68
N ILE A 410 -7.85 9.90 15.45
CA ILE A 410 -9.26 10.14 15.16
C ILE A 410 -9.39 11.47 14.41
N LEU A 411 -9.91 11.43 13.19
CA LEU A 411 -10.32 12.61 12.44
C LEU A 411 -11.80 12.88 12.69
N ALA A 412 -12.11 14.12 13.06
CA ALA A 412 -13.48 14.55 13.29
C ALA A 412 -13.83 15.80 12.47
N CYS A 413 -14.96 15.75 11.77
CA CYS A 413 -15.60 16.94 11.23
C CYS A 413 -16.42 17.61 12.33
N LEU A 414 -16.09 18.85 12.65
CA LEU A 414 -16.75 19.65 13.66
C LEU A 414 -17.46 20.84 12.99
N TYR A 415 -18.75 20.99 13.25
CA TYR A 415 -19.58 22.05 12.67
C TYR A 415 -20.16 22.95 13.75
N HIS A 416 -20.01 24.26 13.57
CA HIS A 416 -20.61 25.27 14.42
C HIS A 416 -21.93 25.73 13.78
N LYS A 417 -23.06 25.35 14.39
CA LYS A 417 -24.38 25.56 13.78
C LYS A 417 -24.78 27.04 13.72
N GLU A 418 -24.42 27.81 14.75
CA GLU A 418 -24.82 29.22 14.87
C GLU A 418 -24.07 30.08 13.85
N ASP A 419 -22.73 30.00 13.85
CA ASP A 419 -21.87 30.76 12.93
C ASP A 419 -21.71 30.11 11.54
N GLN A 420 -22.31 28.94 11.31
CA GLN A 420 -22.33 28.23 10.03
C GLN A 420 -20.95 27.99 9.39
N PHE A 421 -19.97 27.57 10.19
CA PHE A 421 -18.66 27.15 9.69
C PHE A 421 -18.21 25.84 10.32
N GLY A 422 -17.21 25.21 9.73
CA GLY A 422 -16.65 23.98 10.27
C GLY A 422 -15.14 23.93 10.28
N LYS A 423 -14.63 22.91 10.97
CA LYS A 423 -13.21 22.58 11.02
C LYS A 423 -13.03 21.06 11.10
N ILE A 424 -11.85 20.61 10.70
CA ILE A 424 -11.41 19.24 10.95
C ILE A 424 -10.45 19.25 12.12
N VAL A 425 -10.62 18.32 13.05
CA VAL A 425 -9.68 18.14 14.17
C VAL A 425 -9.15 16.72 14.14
N ARG A 426 -7.83 16.61 14.26
CA ARG A 426 -7.11 15.35 14.44
C ARG A 426 -6.83 15.18 15.92
N TYR A 427 -7.27 14.07 16.48
CA TYR A 427 -7.02 13.68 17.87
C TYR A 427 -6.12 12.44 17.91
N ASP A 428 -5.30 12.31 18.94
CA ASP A 428 -4.64 11.03 19.23
C ASP A 428 -5.64 10.01 19.82
N SER A 429 -5.17 8.78 20.06
CA SER A 429 -5.96 7.70 20.65
C SER A 429 -6.42 7.97 22.09
N ALA A 430 -5.85 8.95 22.77
CA ALA A 430 -6.24 9.41 24.10
C ALA A 430 -7.26 10.57 24.05
N GLY A 431 -7.55 11.12 22.87
CA GLY A 431 -8.49 12.23 22.67
C GLY A 431 -7.86 13.62 22.75
N LYS A 432 -6.52 13.72 22.77
CA LYS A 432 -5.82 15.02 22.74
C LYS A 432 -5.81 15.58 21.33
N SER A 433 -6.17 16.86 21.17
CA SER A 433 -6.10 17.55 19.88
C SER A 433 -4.65 17.71 19.43
N LEU A 434 -4.32 17.12 18.27
CA LEU A 434 -3.00 17.21 17.63
C LEU A 434 -2.95 18.34 16.59
N GLN A 435 -4.03 18.53 15.85
CA GLN A 435 -4.11 19.52 14.78
C GLN A 435 -5.55 19.98 14.59
N GLN A 436 -5.74 21.29 14.33
CA GLN A 436 -7.01 21.87 13.91
C GLN A 436 -6.86 22.53 12.55
N ILE A 437 -7.75 22.16 11.63
CA ILE A 437 -7.73 22.58 10.22
C ILE A 437 -9.03 23.33 9.97
N CYS A 438 -8.93 24.66 9.85
CA CYS A 438 -10.10 25.54 9.73
C CYS A 438 -10.00 26.45 8.51
N SER A 439 -8.83 27.06 8.29
CA SER A 439 -8.62 28.09 7.27
C SER A 439 -7.42 27.80 6.38
N ASP A 440 -7.43 28.33 5.16
CA ASP A 440 -6.30 28.24 4.23
C ASP A 440 -5.19 29.23 4.61
N GLU A 441 -4.08 29.21 3.88
CA GLU A 441 -2.91 30.11 4.10
C GLU A 441 -3.29 31.60 4.06
N ARG A 442 -4.41 31.95 3.40
CA ARG A 442 -4.92 33.33 3.31
C ARG A 442 -5.95 33.64 4.40
N ARG A 443 -6.06 32.79 5.43
CA ARG A 443 -7.01 32.88 6.54
C ARG A 443 -8.48 32.84 6.10
N ARG A 444 -8.79 32.17 5.00
CA ARG A 444 -10.18 31.98 4.55
C ARG A 444 -10.68 30.62 5.02
N LEU A 445 -11.91 30.58 5.54
CA LEU A 445 -12.55 29.36 6.01
C LEU A 445 -12.62 28.30 4.90
N MET A 446 -11.95 27.16 5.14
CA MET A 446 -11.92 26.06 4.19
C MET A 446 -13.23 25.28 4.19
N PHE A 447 -13.86 25.14 5.35
CA PHE A 447 -15.09 24.37 5.51
C PHE A 447 -16.25 25.22 5.97
N GLN A 448 -17.43 24.96 5.42
CA GLN A 448 -18.70 25.55 5.83
C GLN A 448 -19.55 24.52 6.58
N ASN A 449 -19.76 23.32 6.02
CA ASN A 449 -20.44 22.23 6.73
C ASN A 449 -19.76 20.87 6.41
N PRO A 450 -18.61 20.58 7.04
CA PRO A 450 -17.91 19.31 6.83
C PRO A 450 -18.69 18.17 7.49
N ALA A 451 -19.10 17.17 6.71
CA ALA A 451 -20.05 16.15 7.16
C ALA A 451 -19.50 14.72 7.16
N LYS A 452 -18.60 14.40 6.24
CA LYS A 452 -17.92 13.10 6.17
C LYS A 452 -16.43 13.31 5.92
N VAL A 453 -15.60 12.41 6.44
CA VAL A 453 -14.15 12.49 6.33
C VAL A 453 -13.58 11.10 6.13
N ALA A 454 -12.54 11.02 5.32
CA ALA A 454 -11.74 9.84 5.10
C ALA A 454 -10.25 10.17 5.20
N ALA A 455 -9.46 9.21 5.67
CA ALA A 455 -8.00 9.31 5.72
C ALA A 455 -7.40 8.43 4.62
N SER A 456 -6.51 8.98 3.81
CA SER A 456 -5.69 8.20 2.89
C SER A 456 -4.52 7.54 3.63
N VAL A 457 -3.94 6.49 3.03
CA VAL A 457 -2.71 5.83 3.49
C VAL A 457 -1.52 6.80 3.60
N THR A 458 -1.56 7.93 2.88
CA THR A 458 -0.55 9.01 2.96
C THR A 458 -0.82 10.03 4.08
N ARG A 459 -1.80 9.77 4.96
CA ARG A 459 -2.30 10.70 6.00
C ARG A 459 -2.94 11.98 5.48
N ASP A 460 -3.18 12.05 4.17
CA ASP A 460 -4.01 13.08 3.57
C ASP A 460 -5.47 12.87 3.99
N ILE A 461 -6.21 13.96 4.11
CA ILE A 461 -7.61 13.99 4.56
C ILE A 461 -8.47 14.36 3.36
N ALA A 462 -9.53 13.59 3.10
CA ALA A 462 -10.57 13.95 2.14
C ALA A 462 -11.88 14.22 2.89
N VAL A 463 -12.48 15.38 2.65
CA VAL A 463 -13.66 15.85 3.40
C VAL A 463 -14.80 16.15 2.44
N VAL A 464 -15.98 15.63 2.73
CA VAL A 464 -17.24 16.05 2.10
C VAL A 464 -17.77 17.27 2.85
N ASP A 465 -17.87 18.39 2.16
CA ASP A 465 -18.55 19.59 2.65
C ASP A 465 -19.94 19.70 2.02
N MET A 466 -20.97 19.51 2.84
CA MET A 466 -22.37 19.46 2.39
C MET A 466 -22.88 20.83 1.94
N ALA A 467 -22.44 21.90 2.60
CA ALA A 467 -22.89 23.26 2.26
C ALA A 467 -22.21 23.74 0.97
N LYS A 468 -20.91 23.45 0.81
CA LYS A 468 -20.16 23.78 -0.41
C LYS A 468 -20.38 22.78 -1.55
N LYS A 469 -21.04 21.65 -1.28
CA LYS A 469 -21.36 20.58 -2.24
C LYS A 469 -20.12 20.10 -2.99
N CYS A 470 -19.05 19.80 -2.25
CA CYS A 470 -17.76 19.45 -2.83
C CYS A 470 -16.95 18.55 -1.92
N VAL A 471 -15.91 17.93 -2.47
CA VAL A 471 -14.86 17.25 -1.71
C VAL A 471 -13.65 18.18 -1.62
N ILE A 472 -13.17 18.41 -0.41
CA ILE A 472 -11.96 19.19 -0.14
C ILE A 472 -10.90 18.23 0.39
N ALA A 473 -9.78 18.13 -0.32
CA ALA A 473 -8.64 17.35 0.12
C ALA A 473 -7.60 18.25 0.78
N VAL A 474 -7.07 17.79 1.91
CA VAL A 474 -6.11 18.48 2.76
C VAL A 474 -4.92 17.56 3.01
N GLY A 475 -3.71 18.11 2.95
CA GLY A 475 -2.49 17.38 3.27
C GLY A 475 -2.38 17.03 4.75
N ALA A 476 -1.47 16.11 5.08
CA ALA A 476 -1.16 15.80 6.47
C ALA A 476 -0.73 17.03 7.31
N ASP A 477 -0.16 18.03 6.63
CA ASP A 477 0.26 19.35 7.15
C ASP A 477 -0.90 20.33 7.39
N GLY A 478 -2.12 19.98 6.97
CA GLY A 478 -3.31 20.83 7.10
C GLY A 478 -3.52 21.78 5.92
N GLN A 479 -2.69 21.73 4.88
CA GLN A 479 -2.82 22.60 3.71
C GLN A 479 -3.76 22.03 2.65
N ARG A 480 -4.56 22.88 2.00
CA ARG A 480 -5.49 22.45 0.96
C ARG A 480 -4.72 21.94 -0.26
N LYS A 481 -5.01 20.72 -0.70
CA LYS A 481 -4.45 20.11 -1.92
C LYS A 481 -5.31 20.42 -3.14
N PHE A 482 -6.60 20.08 -3.08
CA PHE A 482 -7.54 20.30 -4.18
C PHE A 482 -8.99 20.41 -3.70
N THR A 483 -9.87 20.79 -4.62
CA THR A 483 -11.33 20.75 -4.42
C THR A 483 -11.98 20.10 -5.63
N TYR A 484 -12.78 19.06 -5.39
CA TYR A 484 -13.53 18.35 -6.41
C TYR A 484 -15.02 18.71 -6.31
N LYS A 485 -15.60 19.19 -7.41
CA LYS A 485 -16.99 19.68 -7.50
C LYS A 485 -17.85 18.87 -8.48
N GLY A 486 -17.48 17.61 -8.72
CA GLY A 486 -18.11 16.82 -9.78
C GLY A 486 -17.58 17.15 -11.18
N LEU A 487 -18.15 16.50 -12.19
CA LEU A 487 -17.78 16.67 -13.59
C LEU A 487 -18.54 17.83 -14.25
N ASN A 488 -17.84 18.63 -15.06
CA ASN A 488 -18.38 19.55 -16.07
C ASN A 488 -19.57 20.43 -15.64
N GLY A 489 -19.58 20.93 -14.40
CA GLY A 489 -20.63 21.85 -13.92
C GLY A 489 -22.00 21.21 -13.69
N GLY A 490 -22.08 19.87 -13.70
CA GLY A 490 -23.27 19.14 -13.29
C GLY A 490 -23.59 19.31 -11.80
N LYS A 491 -24.84 18.99 -11.41
CA LYS A 491 -25.25 18.98 -10.01
C LYS A 491 -24.49 17.88 -9.27
N PHE A 492 -23.59 18.27 -8.37
CA PHE A 492 -22.81 17.34 -7.56
C PHE A 492 -23.14 17.55 -6.09
N GLU A 493 -23.67 16.52 -5.44
CA GLU A 493 -24.04 16.55 -4.02
C GLU A 493 -23.46 15.30 -3.35
N PRO A 494 -22.20 15.34 -2.91
CA PRO A 494 -21.54 14.20 -2.27
C PRO A 494 -22.18 13.91 -0.90
N LYS A 495 -22.48 12.63 -0.63
CA LYS A 495 -23.11 12.15 0.62
C LYS A 495 -22.16 11.35 1.50
N CYS A 496 -21.25 10.58 0.91
CA CYS A 496 -20.30 9.73 1.62
C CYS A 496 -18.94 9.71 0.93
N ILE A 497 -17.90 9.40 1.69
CA ILE A 497 -16.52 9.36 1.18
C ILE A 497 -15.74 8.29 1.92
N ASP A 498 -14.83 7.64 1.20
CA ASP A 498 -13.78 6.83 1.79
C ASP A 498 -12.50 6.86 0.93
N CYS A 499 -11.40 6.38 1.48
CA CYS A 499 -10.14 6.20 0.77
C CYS A 499 -9.75 4.73 0.76
N ASN A 500 -9.45 4.17 -0.42
CA ASN A 500 -8.93 2.81 -0.48
C ASN A 500 -7.43 2.76 -0.15
N THR A 501 -6.88 1.56 -0.03
CA THR A 501 -5.46 1.32 0.29
C THR A 501 -4.48 1.82 -0.76
N LEU A 502 -4.94 2.06 -1.99
CA LEU A 502 -4.13 2.65 -3.06
C LEU A 502 -4.09 4.19 -2.96
N GLY A 503 -4.76 4.79 -1.97
CA GLY A 503 -4.90 6.24 -1.82
C GLY A 503 -5.84 6.88 -2.83
N SER A 504 -6.67 6.09 -3.52
CA SER A 504 -7.76 6.60 -4.36
C SER A 504 -8.95 6.97 -3.49
N ILE A 505 -9.67 8.00 -3.91
CA ILE A 505 -10.80 8.55 -3.15
C ILE A 505 -12.09 8.11 -3.80
N LEU A 506 -12.98 7.54 -2.99
CA LEU A 506 -14.30 7.05 -3.37
C LEU A 506 -15.35 8.01 -2.84
N VAL A 507 -16.23 8.51 -3.71
CA VAL A 507 -17.24 9.49 -3.30
C VAL A 507 -18.61 9.05 -3.81
N GLY A 508 -19.55 8.82 -2.90
CA GLY A 508 -20.95 8.59 -3.25
C GLY A 508 -21.69 9.93 -3.37
N ASP A 509 -22.50 10.10 -4.42
CA ASP A 509 -23.30 11.30 -4.63
C ASP A 509 -24.81 11.07 -4.51
N HIS A 510 -25.59 12.15 -4.62
CA HIS A 510 -27.06 12.10 -4.56
C HIS A 510 -27.71 11.37 -5.74
N GLU A 511 -27.01 11.20 -6.87
CA GLU A 511 -27.52 10.42 -8.02
C GLU A 511 -27.17 8.94 -7.89
N ASP A 512 -26.79 8.49 -6.69
CA ASP A 512 -26.42 7.13 -6.35
C ASP A 512 -25.29 6.57 -7.23
N ARG A 513 -24.31 7.43 -7.52
CA ARG A 513 -23.07 7.08 -8.22
C ARG A 513 -21.89 7.12 -7.26
N ILE A 514 -20.95 6.20 -7.46
CA ILE A 514 -19.68 6.21 -6.73
C ILE A 514 -18.58 6.65 -7.68
N HIS A 515 -18.08 7.86 -7.46
CA HIS A 515 -16.96 8.44 -8.17
C HIS A 515 -15.66 7.86 -7.64
N LEU A 516 -14.78 7.43 -8.54
CA LEU A 516 -13.39 7.11 -8.23
C LEU A 516 -12.51 8.29 -8.67
N LEU A 517 -11.78 8.85 -7.71
CA LEU A 517 -10.79 9.90 -7.94
C LEU A 517 -9.40 9.36 -7.65
N ASP A 518 -8.40 9.82 -8.41
CA ASP A 518 -7.01 9.58 -8.04
C ASP A 518 -6.60 10.38 -6.79
N LYS A 519 -5.39 10.13 -6.28
CA LYS A 519 -4.82 10.84 -5.12
C LYS A 519 -4.69 12.37 -5.28
N ASN A 520 -4.85 12.89 -6.50
CA ASN A 520 -4.79 14.31 -6.82
C ASN A 520 -6.19 14.90 -7.10
N GLY A 521 -7.25 14.13 -6.95
CA GLY A 521 -8.63 14.58 -7.16
C GLY A 521 -9.10 14.55 -8.61
N LYS A 522 -8.33 13.96 -9.52
CA LYS A 522 -8.76 13.75 -10.91
C LYS A 522 -9.80 12.65 -10.93
N PHE A 523 -10.97 12.94 -11.49
CA PHE A 523 -11.98 11.92 -11.76
C PHE A 523 -11.44 10.89 -12.74
N LEU A 524 -11.52 9.61 -12.35
CA LEU A 524 -11.14 8.49 -13.18
C LEU A 524 -12.38 7.89 -13.85
N GLN A 525 -13.39 7.55 -13.07
CA GLN A 525 -14.64 6.94 -13.57
C GLN A 525 -15.70 6.81 -12.47
N TYR A 526 -16.91 6.41 -12.87
CA TYR A 526 -17.90 5.85 -11.95
C TYR A 526 -17.61 4.36 -11.77
N ILE A 527 -17.37 3.92 -10.53
CA ILE A 527 -17.15 2.49 -10.25
C ILE A 527 -18.46 1.76 -10.00
N MET A 528 -19.48 2.45 -9.50
CA MET A 528 -20.84 1.93 -9.34
C MET A 528 -21.86 3.03 -9.66
N THR A 529 -23.01 2.62 -10.13
CA THR A 529 -24.15 3.45 -10.57
C THR A 529 -25.46 2.80 -10.08
N PRO A 530 -26.63 3.46 -10.24
CA PRO A 530 -27.92 2.87 -9.89
C PRO A 530 -28.18 1.49 -10.52
N GLU A 531 -27.59 1.20 -11.69
CA GLU A 531 -27.68 -0.12 -12.36
C GLU A 531 -27.12 -1.27 -11.52
N HIS A 532 -26.25 -0.97 -10.55
CA HIS A 532 -25.70 -1.93 -9.60
C HIS A 532 -26.63 -2.15 -8.39
N GLY A 533 -27.84 -1.62 -8.44
CA GLY A 533 -28.85 -1.73 -7.39
C GLY A 533 -28.70 -0.70 -6.27
N LEU A 534 -27.87 0.33 -6.45
CA LEU A 534 -27.72 1.44 -5.50
C LEU A 534 -29.01 2.27 -5.44
N ASN A 535 -29.42 2.64 -4.22
CA ASN A 535 -30.62 3.43 -3.98
C ASN A 535 -30.49 4.20 -2.66
N ASP A 536 -30.39 5.53 -2.74
CA ASP A 536 -30.12 6.43 -1.62
C ASP A 536 -28.88 6.01 -0.81
N ILE A 537 -27.70 6.24 -1.39
CA ILE A 537 -26.41 5.95 -0.74
C ILE A 537 -26.23 6.86 0.48
N ILE A 538 -25.90 6.25 1.62
CA ILE A 538 -25.69 6.96 2.90
C ILE A 538 -24.23 6.85 3.37
N GLY A 539 -23.57 5.73 3.09
CA GLY A 539 -22.26 5.43 3.65
C GLY A 539 -21.44 4.51 2.75
N LEU A 540 -20.12 4.64 2.87
CA LEU A 540 -19.15 3.92 2.07
C LEU A 540 -17.96 3.58 2.95
N SER A 541 -17.49 2.34 2.86
CA SER A 541 -16.28 1.89 3.55
C SER A 541 -15.56 0.83 2.73
N SER A 542 -14.26 0.96 2.60
CA SER A 542 -13.38 0.07 1.84
C SER A 542 -12.61 -0.84 2.79
N ASP A 543 -12.52 -2.12 2.42
CA ASP A 543 -11.79 -3.10 3.20
C ASP A 543 -10.30 -2.98 2.89
N GLN A 544 -9.45 -2.85 3.92
CA GLN A 544 -8.03 -2.59 3.69
C GLN A 544 -7.24 -3.85 3.28
N GLY A 545 -7.81 -5.04 3.40
CA GLY A 545 -7.16 -6.29 2.99
C GLY A 545 -7.64 -6.84 1.65
N GLU A 546 -8.82 -6.42 1.21
CA GLU A 546 -9.50 -7.00 0.06
C GLU A 546 -9.94 -5.86 -0.85
N LYS A 547 -9.87 -6.00 -2.18
CA LYS A 547 -10.33 -4.99 -3.15
C LYS A 547 -11.86 -4.83 -3.10
N ARG A 548 -12.46 -4.63 -1.93
CA ARG A 548 -13.90 -4.65 -1.65
C ARG A 548 -14.34 -3.32 -1.08
N ILE A 549 -15.53 -2.92 -1.49
CA ILE A 549 -16.24 -1.77 -0.96
C ILE A 549 -17.59 -2.21 -0.43
N TRP A 550 -17.93 -1.65 0.72
CA TRP A 550 -19.22 -1.79 1.36
C TRP A 550 -19.97 -0.47 1.21
N VAL A 551 -21.17 -0.55 0.67
CA VAL A 551 -22.01 0.60 0.38
C VAL A 551 -23.32 0.41 1.15
N SER A 552 -23.56 1.28 2.13
CA SER A 552 -24.86 1.32 2.82
C SER A 552 -25.81 2.22 2.05
N CYS A 553 -26.87 1.60 1.53
CA CYS A 553 -28.05 2.26 0.98
C CYS A 553 -29.11 2.36 2.08
N TYR A 554 -30.16 3.16 1.86
CA TYR A 554 -31.25 3.27 2.83
C TYR A 554 -31.91 1.92 3.13
N ASP A 555 -32.11 1.06 2.15
CA ASP A 555 -32.85 -0.21 2.29
C ASP A 555 -31.98 -1.45 2.49
N LYS A 556 -30.69 -1.38 2.16
CA LYS A 556 -29.80 -2.54 2.11
C LYS A 556 -28.32 -2.16 2.18
N VAL A 557 -27.48 -3.16 2.38
CA VAL A 557 -26.03 -3.04 2.22
C VAL A 557 -25.62 -3.82 0.97
N ILE A 558 -24.83 -3.17 0.11
CA ILE A 558 -24.25 -3.77 -1.09
C ILE A 558 -22.75 -3.89 -0.91
N ILE A 559 -22.20 -5.03 -1.30
CA ILE A 559 -20.78 -5.32 -1.22
C ILE A 559 -20.31 -5.63 -2.63
N ALA A 560 -19.30 -4.89 -3.08
CA ALA A 560 -18.73 -5.05 -4.40
C ALA A 560 -17.21 -5.22 -4.34
N THR A 561 -16.69 -6.08 -5.21
CA THR A 561 -15.25 -6.23 -5.44
C THR A 561 -14.86 -5.37 -6.65
N LEU A 562 -13.78 -4.63 -6.52
CA LEU A 562 -13.15 -3.83 -7.55
C LEU A 562 -12.16 -4.72 -8.32
N VAL A 563 -12.52 -5.12 -9.53
CA VAL A 563 -11.73 -5.97 -10.44
C VAL A 563 -11.06 -5.18 -11.55
#